data_AF-A0A7X6A6K5-F1
#
_entry.id   AF-A0A7X6A6K5-F1
#
_cell.length_a   1.000
_cell.length_b   1.000
_cell.length_c   1.000
_cell.angle_alpha   90.00
_cell.angle_beta   90.00
_cell.angle_gamma   90.00
#
_symmetry.space_group_name_H-M   'P 1'
#
loop_
_entity.id
_entity.type
_entity.pdbx_description
1 polymer ?
#
loop_
_entity_poly.entity_id
_entity_poly.type
_entity_poly.pdbx_seq_one_letter_code
_entity_poly.pdbx_strand_id
1 'polypeptide(L)'
;MSRRVIACCLVLALVAAPATRALETDPYEAWTHEIADGTDALNAKINYELQKVIERVNGRRGIRRLTCDTVADHVTAHFRMLIFHPIEIWASKSPLIDRYPPTEEAELQSRETNIFGNHGPWDIGTWLPFGPTIEIHGVRIGTDKLAHFFSGGSSYYALYRRAQRQGKSAAEAERTVIDRGIFSEQTYLGYGTSGVMSPADLEANYRGMTFYLGLCNGDSPQLERDGDGYRLARSFDAREYVTVDWDESYNNSGFNKRRWKKVRPRLLGLCALLDHPWVVAQRRRYRERDTETPTELRMRQLIDEGKQEDLSVYSLDATCEGAGP
;
A
#
# COMPACT_ATOMS: atom_id res chain seq x y z
N MET A 1 34.69 -11.90 27.71
CA MET A 1 34.05 -11.46 26.45
C MET A 1 33.22 -10.22 26.72
N SER A 2 33.54 -9.10 26.06
CA SER A 2 33.17 -7.76 26.53
C SER A 2 31.70 -7.40 26.26
N ARG A 3 31.10 -6.67 27.20
CA ARG A 3 29.75 -6.07 27.16
C ARG A 3 29.48 -5.18 25.92
N ARG A 4 30.48 -4.92 25.07
CA ARG A 4 30.34 -4.12 23.84
C ARG A 4 29.80 -4.93 22.64
N VAL A 5 29.96 -6.25 22.64
CA VAL A 5 29.46 -7.09 21.53
C VAL A 5 27.94 -7.31 21.61
N ILE A 6 27.38 -7.29 22.82
CA ILE A 6 25.94 -7.46 23.04
C ILE A 6 25.14 -6.19 22.65
N ALA A 7 25.76 -5.01 22.71
CA ALA A 7 25.13 -3.76 22.31
C ALA A 7 24.93 -3.63 20.79
N CYS A 8 25.85 -4.16 19.96
CA CYS A 8 25.68 -4.13 18.50
C CYS A 8 24.59 -5.09 17.99
N CYS A 9 24.41 -6.25 18.64
CA CYS A 9 23.34 -7.19 18.25
C CYS A 9 21.94 -6.71 18.69
N LEU A 10 21.84 -5.94 19.78
CA LEU A 10 20.56 -5.37 20.24
C LEU A 10 20.13 -4.12 19.45
N VAL A 11 21.05 -3.39 18.82
CA VAL A 11 20.71 -2.29 17.90
C VAL A 11 20.29 -2.82 16.53
N LEU A 12 20.84 -3.94 16.04
CA LEU A 12 20.40 -4.54 14.77
C LEU A 12 19.02 -5.23 14.85
N ALA A 13 18.60 -5.73 16.01
CA ALA A 13 17.25 -6.31 16.19
C ALA A 13 16.13 -5.25 16.30
N LEU A 14 16.49 -3.96 16.25
CA LEU A 14 15.56 -2.84 16.40
C LEU A 14 15.14 -2.19 15.07
N VAL A 15 15.69 -2.60 13.91
CA VAL A 15 15.75 -1.73 12.73
C VAL A 15 14.93 -2.17 11.50
N ALA A 16 14.59 -3.42 11.23
CA ALA A 16 13.77 -3.73 10.05
C ALA A 16 12.30 -4.00 10.41
N ALA A 17 11.40 -3.08 10.06
CA ALA A 17 10.07 -3.57 9.66
C ALA A 17 10.31 -4.45 8.43
N PRO A 18 9.75 -5.67 8.34
CA PRO A 18 9.88 -6.45 7.12
C PRO A 18 9.30 -5.63 5.98
N ALA A 19 10.12 -5.33 4.98
CA ALA A 19 9.67 -4.67 3.76
C ALA A 19 8.59 -5.55 3.13
N THR A 20 7.42 -4.98 2.86
CA THR A 20 6.46 -5.64 1.99
C THR A 20 7.08 -5.62 0.60
N ARG A 21 7.41 -6.80 0.06
CA ARG A 21 7.78 -6.92 -1.35
C ARG A 21 6.48 -7.10 -2.10
N ALA A 22 5.95 -6.02 -2.66
CA ALA A 22 4.79 -6.07 -3.54
C ALA A 22 5.24 -5.86 -4.99
N LEU A 23 4.37 -6.20 -5.93
CA LEU A 23 4.64 -5.99 -7.34
C LEU A 23 4.52 -4.50 -7.67
N GLU A 24 5.42 -3.95 -8.49
CA GLU A 24 5.21 -2.58 -9.00
C GLU A 24 4.02 -2.59 -9.98
N THR A 25 3.29 -1.48 -10.10
CA THR A 25 2.18 -1.32 -11.05
C THR A 25 2.42 -0.12 -11.94
N ASP A 26 2.18 -0.23 -13.25
CA ASP A 26 2.13 0.94 -14.13
C ASP A 26 0.76 1.62 -14.01
N PRO A 27 0.67 2.83 -13.42
CA PRO A 27 -0.62 3.43 -13.15
C PRO A 27 -1.24 4.12 -14.37
N TYR A 28 -0.49 4.27 -15.47
CA TYR A 28 -0.94 4.98 -16.67
C TYR A 28 -1.55 4.04 -17.72
N GLU A 29 -1.15 2.77 -17.73
CA GLU A 29 -1.58 1.80 -18.73
C GLU A 29 -3.10 1.61 -18.78
N ALA A 30 -3.78 1.78 -17.65
CA ALA A 30 -5.23 1.66 -17.59
C ALA A 30 -6.00 2.87 -18.14
N TRP A 31 -5.37 4.05 -18.30
CA TRP A 31 -6.08 5.33 -18.54
C TRP A 31 -7.02 5.35 -19.76
N THR A 32 -6.73 4.54 -20.78
CA THR A 32 -7.54 4.43 -22.01
C THR A 32 -8.53 3.27 -22.00
N HIS A 33 -8.65 2.56 -20.88
CA HIS A 33 -9.48 1.38 -20.74
C HIS A 33 -10.57 1.61 -19.71
N GLU A 34 -11.77 1.07 -19.97
CA GLU A 34 -12.81 0.97 -18.95
C GLU A 34 -12.47 -0.19 -18.02
N ILE A 35 -12.60 0.05 -16.71
CA ILE A 35 -12.43 -0.95 -15.67
C ILE A 35 -13.65 -0.81 -14.76
N ALA A 36 -14.44 -1.86 -14.61
CA ALA A 36 -15.57 -1.85 -13.69
C ALA A 36 -15.11 -1.75 -12.23
N ASP A 37 -15.83 -0.96 -11.43
CA ASP A 37 -15.56 -0.83 -10.00
C ASP A 37 -15.77 -2.17 -9.27
N GLY A 38 -14.71 -2.67 -8.63
CA GLY A 38 -14.68 -3.94 -7.93
C GLY A 38 -14.94 -3.85 -6.42
N THR A 39 -15.39 -2.70 -5.88
CA THR A 39 -15.51 -2.49 -4.43
C THR A 39 -16.37 -3.54 -3.76
N ASP A 40 -17.53 -3.87 -4.33
CA ASP A 40 -18.44 -4.82 -3.68
C ASP A 40 -17.87 -6.24 -3.68
N ALA A 41 -17.18 -6.64 -4.75
CA ALA A 41 -16.48 -7.92 -4.83
C ALA A 41 -15.31 -8.00 -3.83
N LEU A 42 -14.54 -6.92 -3.70
CA LEU A 42 -13.44 -6.82 -2.73
C LEU A 42 -13.97 -6.86 -1.29
N ASN A 43 -15.03 -6.10 -0.99
CA ASN A 43 -15.71 -6.10 0.31
C ASN A 43 -16.22 -7.50 0.66
N ALA A 44 -16.89 -8.19 -0.27
CA ALA A 44 -17.37 -9.54 -0.05
C ALA A 44 -16.22 -10.51 0.26
N LYS A 45 -15.12 -10.43 -0.51
CA LYS A 45 -13.93 -11.27 -0.29
C LYS A 45 -13.29 -11.04 1.08
N ILE A 46 -13.06 -9.78 1.47
CA ILE A 46 -12.40 -9.46 2.73
C ILE A 46 -13.29 -9.84 3.91
N ASN A 47 -14.58 -9.51 3.87
CA ASN A 47 -15.52 -9.91 4.93
C ASN A 47 -15.64 -11.43 5.07
N TYR A 48 -15.62 -12.17 3.96
CA TYR A 48 -15.57 -13.64 3.99
C TYR A 48 -14.31 -14.16 4.69
N GLU A 49 -13.13 -13.61 4.38
CA GLU A 49 -11.88 -14.01 5.04
C GLU A 49 -11.85 -13.62 6.52
N LEU A 50 -12.38 -12.44 6.88
CA LEU A 50 -12.52 -12.02 8.28
C LEU A 50 -13.42 -12.97 9.07
N GLN A 51 -14.58 -13.30 8.52
CA GLN A 51 -15.52 -14.23 9.13
C GLN A 51 -14.88 -15.60 9.37
N LYS A 52 -14.13 -16.13 8.38
CA LYS A 52 -13.39 -17.39 8.52
C LYS A 52 -12.36 -17.36 9.65
N VAL A 53 -11.66 -16.24 9.84
CA VAL A 53 -10.70 -16.10 10.94
C VAL A 53 -11.43 -16.09 12.28
N ILE A 54 -12.52 -15.34 12.38
CA ILE A 54 -13.31 -15.21 13.61
C ILE A 54 -13.90 -16.57 14.01
N GLU A 55 -14.47 -17.32 13.08
CA GLU A 55 -14.98 -18.68 13.30
C GLU A 55 -13.89 -19.64 13.79
N ARG A 56 -12.71 -19.59 13.14
CA ARG A 56 -11.55 -20.39 13.54
C ARG A 56 -11.07 -20.05 14.96
N VAL A 57 -11.08 -18.77 15.33
CA VAL A 57 -10.69 -18.30 16.66
C VAL A 57 -11.73 -18.72 17.70
N ASN A 58 -13.02 -18.58 17.41
CA ASN A 58 -14.11 -19.01 18.29
C ASN A 58 -14.11 -20.51 18.57
N GLY A 59 -13.65 -21.33 17.62
CA GLY A 59 -13.46 -22.77 17.82
C GLY A 59 -12.28 -23.16 18.73
N ARG A 60 -11.45 -22.21 19.19
CA ARG A 60 -10.27 -22.52 20.03
C ARG A 60 -10.65 -22.75 21.48
N ARG A 61 -9.98 -23.74 22.10
CA ARG A 61 -10.02 -23.91 23.56
C ARG A 61 -9.50 -22.65 24.25
N GLY A 62 -10.23 -22.15 25.23
CA GLY A 62 -9.83 -20.98 26.00
C GLY A 62 -10.18 -19.64 25.35
N ILE A 63 -11.07 -19.60 24.35
CA ILE A 63 -11.57 -18.36 23.72
C ILE A 63 -11.99 -17.29 24.73
N ARG A 64 -12.58 -17.68 25.86
CA ARG A 64 -12.96 -16.79 26.98
C ARG A 64 -11.82 -15.92 27.54
N ARG A 65 -10.56 -16.36 27.38
CA ARG A 65 -9.37 -15.65 27.88
C ARG A 65 -8.70 -14.79 26.81
N LEU A 66 -9.13 -14.88 25.55
CA LEU A 66 -8.52 -14.09 24.48
C LEU A 66 -9.03 -12.65 24.53
N THR A 67 -8.10 -11.70 24.51
CA THR A 67 -8.40 -10.27 24.37
C THR A 67 -8.68 -9.94 22.90
N CYS A 68 -9.34 -8.81 22.64
CA CYS A 68 -9.58 -8.35 21.27
C CYS A 68 -8.25 -8.21 20.50
N ASP A 69 -7.22 -7.64 21.13
CA ASP A 69 -5.86 -7.58 20.59
C ASP A 69 -5.33 -8.93 20.11
N THR A 70 -5.60 -10.01 20.87
CA THR A 70 -5.17 -11.36 20.47
C THR A 70 -5.94 -11.88 19.26
N VAL A 71 -7.22 -11.50 19.13
CA VAL A 71 -8.03 -11.81 17.94
C VAL A 71 -7.55 -10.98 16.74
N ALA A 72 -7.25 -9.70 16.92
CA ALA A 72 -6.64 -8.86 15.90
C ALA A 72 -5.28 -9.42 15.44
N ASP A 73 -4.47 -9.95 16.36
CA ASP A 73 -3.22 -10.64 16.02
C ASP A 73 -3.46 -11.90 15.17
N HIS A 74 -4.59 -12.60 15.35
CA HIS A 74 -5.01 -13.68 14.44
C HIS A 74 -5.46 -13.19 13.06
N VAL A 75 -6.14 -12.04 13.00
CA VAL A 75 -6.52 -11.40 11.73
C VAL A 75 -5.27 -10.98 10.97
N THR A 76 -4.34 -10.25 11.60
CA THR A 76 -3.07 -9.85 10.97
C THR A 76 -2.30 -11.06 10.43
N ALA A 77 -2.20 -12.15 11.20
CA ALA A 77 -1.51 -13.36 10.78
C ALA A 77 -2.17 -14.07 9.59
N HIS A 78 -3.49 -13.95 9.41
CA HIS A 78 -4.20 -14.54 8.27
C HIS A 78 -3.96 -13.78 6.98
N PHE A 79 -3.86 -12.45 7.04
CA PHE A 79 -3.67 -11.60 5.86
C PHE A 79 -2.19 -11.32 5.53
N ARG A 80 -1.27 -11.47 6.49
CA ARG A 80 0.15 -11.22 6.31
C ARG A 80 0.86 -12.36 5.57
N MET A 81 1.64 -12.04 4.54
CA MET A 81 2.58 -12.94 3.88
C MET A 81 3.87 -12.23 3.45
N LEU A 82 4.90 -13.02 3.12
CA LEU A 82 6.26 -12.52 2.86
C LEU A 82 6.59 -12.29 1.37
N ILE A 83 5.87 -12.90 0.41
CA ILE A 83 6.27 -12.88 -1.01
C ILE A 83 5.08 -12.65 -1.96
N PHE A 84 4.01 -13.45 -1.87
CA PHE A 84 2.80 -13.22 -2.68
C PHE A 84 1.57 -13.23 -1.79
N HIS A 85 0.81 -12.14 -1.78
CA HIS A 85 -0.34 -12.01 -0.90
C HIS A 85 -1.56 -12.67 -1.57
N PRO A 86 -2.30 -13.57 -0.88
CA PRO A 86 -3.45 -14.23 -1.49
C PRO A 86 -4.52 -13.27 -1.96
N ILE A 87 -4.64 -12.11 -1.31
CA ILE A 87 -5.59 -11.08 -1.69
C ILE A 87 -5.16 -10.36 -2.97
N GLU A 88 -3.87 -10.09 -3.12
CA GLU A 88 -3.27 -9.56 -4.35
C GLU A 88 -3.45 -10.58 -5.48
N ILE A 89 -3.00 -11.84 -5.30
CA ILE A 89 -3.19 -12.92 -6.28
C ILE A 89 -4.67 -13.10 -6.64
N TRP A 90 -5.56 -13.04 -5.66
CA TRP A 90 -6.99 -13.15 -5.90
C TRP A 90 -7.49 -11.98 -6.74
N ALA A 91 -7.14 -10.74 -6.41
CA ALA A 91 -7.55 -9.58 -7.19
C ALA A 91 -7.00 -9.63 -8.62
N SER A 92 -5.74 -10.08 -8.80
CA SER A 92 -5.11 -10.21 -10.11
C SER A 92 -5.64 -11.36 -10.97
N LYS A 93 -6.35 -12.35 -10.41
CA LYS A 93 -6.80 -13.56 -11.14
C LYS A 93 -8.30 -13.80 -11.12
N SER A 94 -9.02 -13.20 -10.18
CA SER A 94 -10.45 -13.41 -10.00
C SER A 94 -11.21 -12.83 -11.19
N PRO A 95 -12.22 -13.54 -11.74
CA PRO A 95 -13.14 -12.97 -12.72
C PRO A 95 -14.15 -11.99 -12.08
N LEU A 96 -14.17 -11.88 -10.74
CA LEU A 96 -15.04 -10.95 -10.02
C LEU A 96 -14.46 -9.53 -9.92
N ILE A 97 -13.20 -9.36 -10.31
CA ILE A 97 -12.50 -8.07 -10.30
C ILE A 97 -12.08 -7.80 -11.73
N ASP A 98 -12.69 -6.77 -12.32
CA ASP A 98 -12.24 -6.25 -13.60
C ASP A 98 -10.90 -5.56 -13.42
N ARG A 99 -10.03 -5.69 -14.42
CA ARG A 99 -8.62 -5.30 -14.29
C ARG A 99 -7.98 -5.01 -15.63
N TYR A 100 -6.90 -4.25 -15.60
CA TYR A 100 -6.01 -4.06 -16.71
C TYR A 100 -4.56 -4.39 -16.31
N PRO A 101 -3.83 -5.22 -17.07
CA PRO A 101 -4.28 -5.96 -18.26
C PRO A 101 -5.30 -7.06 -17.93
N PRO A 102 -6.28 -7.36 -18.82
CA PRO A 102 -7.40 -8.25 -18.50
C PRO A 102 -7.04 -9.74 -18.53
N THR A 103 -6.03 -10.13 -19.30
CA THR A 103 -5.58 -11.52 -19.46
C THR A 103 -4.08 -11.67 -19.24
N GLU A 104 -3.62 -12.90 -19.04
CA GLU A 104 -2.19 -13.21 -18.88
C GLU A 104 -1.40 -12.87 -20.16
N GLU A 105 -1.99 -13.09 -21.33
CA GLU A 105 -1.37 -12.70 -22.61
C GLU A 105 -1.23 -11.18 -22.73
N ALA A 106 -2.24 -10.43 -22.30
CA ALA A 106 -2.18 -8.97 -22.27
C ALA A 106 -1.16 -8.47 -21.23
N GLU A 107 -1.01 -9.17 -20.10
CA GLU A 107 0.03 -8.89 -19.09
C GLU A 107 1.43 -9.09 -19.68
N LEU A 108 1.64 -10.16 -20.44
CA LEU A 108 2.93 -10.39 -21.13
C LEU A 108 3.25 -9.29 -22.14
N GLN A 109 2.25 -8.78 -22.86
CA GLN A 109 2.41 -7.64 -23.77
C GLN A 109 2.71 -6.34 -23.02
N SER A 110 2.01 -6.09 -21.91
CA SER A 110 2.22 -4.92 -21.03
C SER A 110 3.68 -4.81 -20.55
N ARG A 111 4.38 -5.93 -20.32
CA ARG A 111 5.81 -5.91 -19.91
C ARG A 111 6.74 -5.24 -20.94
N GLU A 112 6.34 -5.15 -22.20
CA GLU A 112 7.11 -4.46 -23.24
C GLU A 112 6.78 -2.97 -23.30
N THR A 113 5.56 -2.59 -22.94
CA THR A 113 5.01 -1.23 -23.07
C THR A 113 5.08 -0.42 -21.79
N ASN A 114 5.07 -1.07 -20.63
CA ASN A 114 4.95 -0.41 -19.34
C ASN A 114 6.14 0.50 -19.04
N ILE A 115 5.92 1.50 -18.18
CA ILE A 115 6.92 2.51 -17.80
C ILE A 115 8.13 1.89 -17.09
N PHE A 116 7.93 0.72 -16.48
CA PHE A 116 8.99 -0.06 -15.86
C PHE A 116 9.71 -1.00 -16.83
N GLY A 117 9.20 -1.14 -18.05
CA GLY A 117 9.64 -2.09 -19.06
C GLY A 117 11.04 -1.80 -19.55
N ASN A 118 11.73 -2.85 -19.97
CA ASN A 118 13.15 -2.88 -20.34
C ASN A 118 14.11 -3.04 -19.13
N HIS A 119 14.24 -4.29 -18.70
CA HIS A 119 15.03 -4.72 -17.56
C HIS A 119 16.47 -5.04 -17.98
N GLY A 120 17.44 -4.64 -17.16
CA GLY A 120 18.78 -5.19 -17.29
C GLY A 120 18.81 -6.63 -16.77
N PRO A 121 19.83 -7.44 -17.11
CA PRO A 121 19.93 -8.84 -16.65
C PRO A 121 20.05 -9.01 -15.13
N TRP A 122 20.06 -7.93 -14.35
CA TRP A 122 20.19 -7.92 -12.89
C TRP A 122 19.08 -7.13 -12.17
N ASP A 123 17.98 -6.79 -12.87
CA ASP A 123 16.85 -6.01 -12.33
C ASP A 123 15.80 -6.96 -11.69
N ILE A 124 16.19 -7.63 -10.61
CA ILE A 124 15.44 -8.73 -9.97
C ILE A 124 14.04 -8.27 -9.47
N GLY A 125 13.89 -7.00 -9.10
CA GLY A 125 12.60 -6.44 -8.66
C GLY A 125 11.55 -6.42 -9.77
N THR A 126 11.98 -6.25 -11.02
CA THR A 126 11.12 -6.27 -12.20
C THR A 126 11.03 -7.63 -12.90
N TRP A 127 11.68 -8.66 -12.37
CA TRP A 127 11.51 -10.04 -12.86
C TRP A 127 10.22 -10.68 -12.33
N LEU A 128 9.62 -10.07 -11.32
CA LEU A 128 8.29 -10.41 -10.85
C LEU A 128 7.25 -9.77 -11.78
N PRO A 129 6.08 -10.41 -12.01
CA PRO A 129 4.97 -9.82 -12.76
C PRO A 129 4.59 -8.46 -12.19
N PHE A 130 4.11 -7.53 -13.01
CA PHE A 130 3.57 -6.27 -12.49
C PHE A 130 2.17 -6.50 -11.94
N GLY A 131 1.78 -5.73 -10.93
CA GLY A 131 0.40 -5.75 -10.42
C GLY A 131 -0.54 -5.19 -11.49
N PRO A 132 -1.64 -5.87 -11.85
CA PRO A 132 -2.65 -5.24 -12.69
C PRO A 132 -3.32 -4.07 -11.95
N THR A 133 -3.77 -3.08 -12.71
CA THR A 133 -4.62 -1.99 -12.22
C THR A 133 -6.06 -2.47 -12.10
N ILE A 134 -6.70 -2.15 -10.98
CA ILE A 134 -8.11 -2.37 -10.70
C ILE A 134 -8.76 -1.05 -10.29
N GLU A 135 -10.08 -0.96 -10.38
CA GLU A 135 -10.83 0.20 -9.88
C GLU A 135 -11.58 -0.18 -8.60
N ILE A 136 -11.31 0.53 -7.50
CA ILE A 136 -11.95 0.32 -6.20
C ILE A 136 -12.35 1.69 -5.65
N HIS A 137 -13.61 1.88 -5.32
CA HIS A 137 -14.18 3.11 -4.82
C HIS A 137 -13.97 4.27 -5.80
N GLY A 138 -14.06 3.95 -7.10
CA GLY A 138 -13.71 4.85 -8.19
C GLY A 138 -12.24 5.30 -8.16
N VAL A 139 -11.34 4.62 -7.46
CA VAL A 139 -9.91 4.91 -7.46
C VAL A 139 -9.18 3.80 -8.21
N ARG A 140 -8.32 4.17 -9.17
CA ARG A 140 -7.48 3.21 -9.86
C ARG A 140 -6.23 2.94 -9.05
N ILE A 141 -6.05 1.68 -8.69
CA ILE A 141 -4.95 1.22 -7.84
C ILE A 141 -4.33 -0.02 -8.45
N GLY A 142 -3.03 -0.20 -8.24
CA GLY A 142 -2.40 -1.49 -8.45
C GLY A 142 -2.83 -2.50 -7.40
N THR A 143 -2.94 -3.79 -7.77
CA THR A 143 -3.29 -4.85 -6.81
C THR A 143 -2.30 -4.98 -5.66
N ASP A 144 -1.06 -4.53 -5.86
CA ASP A 144 -0.01 -4.47 -4.85
C ASP A 144 -0.39 -3.59 -3.65
N LYS A 145 -1.21 -2.56 -3.85
CA LYS A 145 -1.71 -1.70 -2.76
C LYS A 145 -2.51 -2.49 -1.73
N LEU A 146 -3.14 -3.60 -2.14
CA LEU A 146 -3.79 -4.53 -1.19
C LEU A 146 -2.75 -5.26 -0.31
N ALA A 147 -1.61 -5.65 -0.87
CA ALA A 147 -0.51 -6.24 -0.10
C ALA A 147 0.07 -5.22 0.89
N HIS A 148 0.24 -3.97 0.47
CA HIS A 148 0.64 -2.85 1.35
C HIS A 148 -0.36 -2.62 2.48
N PHE A 149 -1.65 -2.53 2.16
CA PHE A 149 -2.72 -2.40 3.14
C PHE A 149 -2.71 -3.52 4.19
N PHE A 150 -2.69 -4.78 3.76
CA PHE A 150 -2.78 -5.88 4.72
C PHE A 150 -1.46 -6.18 5.43
N SER A 151 -0.36 -6.29 4.70
CA SER A 151 0.92 -6.72 5.25
C SER A 151 1.75 -5.55 5.75
N GLY A 152 1.89 -4.49 4.95
CA GLY A 152 2.54 -3.26 5.39
C GLY A 152 1.78 -2.61 6.53
N GLY A 153 0.45 -2.57 6.45
CA GLY A 153 -0.41 -2.14 7.55
C GLY A 153 -0.25 -2.97 8.81
N SER A 154 -0.04 -4.30 8.71
CA SER A 154 0.23 -5.13 9.89
C SER A 154 1.58 -4.78 10.54
N SER A 155 2.58 -4.42 9.73
CA SER A 155 3.89 -3.97 10.21
C SER A 155 3.78 -2.61 10.90
N TYR A 156 3.01 -1.69 10.32
CA TYR A 156 2.73 -0.37 10.91
C TYR A 156 1.96 -0.51 12.22
N TYR A 157 0.94 -1.37 12.27
CA TYR A 157 0.19 -1.70 13.48
C TYR A 157 1.08 -2.27 14.59
N ALA A 158 1.96 -3.22 14.26
CA ALA A 158 2.90 -3.78 15.23
C ALA A 158 3.87 -2.71 15.78
N LEU A 159 4.34 -1.81 14.91
CA LEU A 159 5.20 -0.69 15.30
C LEU A 159 4.46 0.32 16.18
N TYR A 160 3.22 0.67 15.83
CA TYR A 160 2.35 1.55 16.60
C TYR A 160 2.13 0.99 18.02
N ARG A 161 1.71 -0.27 18.14
CA ARG A 161 1.52 -0.94 19.45
C ARG A 161 2.82 -1.03 20.24
N ARG A 162 3.97 -1.17 19.58
CA ARG A 162 5.28 -1.13 20.25
C ARG A 162 5.58 0.26 20.80
N ALA A 163 5.33 1.31 20.02
CA ALA A 163 5.50 2.70 20.45
C ALA A 163 4.60 3.02 21.65
N GLN A 164 3.33 2.61 21.63
CA GLN A 164 2.42 2.79 22.77
C GLN A 164 2.89 2.04 24.03
N ARG A 165 3.39 0.80 23.89
CA ARG A 165 3.99 0.05 25.01
C ARG A 165 5.24 0.71 25.59
N GLN A 166 5.88 1.60 24.84
CA GLN A 166 7.01 2.41 25.30
C GLN A 166 6.57 3.74 25.94
N GLY A 167 5.28 3.94 26.15
CA GLY A 167 4.72 5.13 26.80
C GLY A 167 4.47 6.31 25.87
N LYS A 168 4.62 6.15 24.55
CA LYS A 168 4.28 7.20 23.58
C LYS A 168 2.76 7.38 23.51
N SER A 169 2.31 8.63 23.41
CA SER A 169 0.92 8.97 23.09
C SER A 169 0.51 8.43 21.71
N ALA A 170 -0.80 8.39 21.44
CA ALA A 170 -1.32 7.96 20.13
C ALA A 170 -0.73 8.78 18.97
N ALA A 171 -0.70 10.11 19.10
CA ALA A 171 -0.13 11.01 18.11
C ALA A 171 1.39 10.79 17.90
N GLU A 172 2.15 10.59 18.98
CA GLU A 172 3.58 10.30 18.88
C GLU A 172 3.87 8.92 18.27
N ALA A 173 3.03 7.93 18.58
CA ALA A 173 3.12 6.59 18.01
C ALA A 173 2.81 6.61 16.50
N GLU A 174 1.75 7.30 16.09
CA GLU A 174 1.40 7.52 14.69
C GLU A 174 2.54 8.21 13.94
N ARG A 175 3.04 9.33 14.47
CA ARG A 175 4.17 10.05 13.88
C ARG A 175 5.42 9.17 13.74
N THR A 176 5.71 8.34 14.75
CA THR A 176 6.84 7.41 14.71
C THR A 176 6.69 6.39 13.57
N VAL A 177 5.47 5.93 13.32
CA VAL A 177 5.19 4.96 12.26
C VAL A 177 5.37 5.58 10.89
N ILE A 178 4.79 6.77 10.65
CA ILE A 178 4.90 7.49 9.38
C ILE A 178 6.36 7.82 9.07
N ASP A 179 7.09 8.40 10.03
CA ASP A 179 8.51 8.76 9.86
C ASP A 179 9.37 7.53 9.51
N ARG A 180 9.07 6.38 10.13
CA ARG A 180 9.78 5.14 9.86
C ARG A 180 9.43 4.52 8.51
N GLY A 181 8.17 4.66 8.10
CA GLY A 181 7.69 4.30 6.77
C GLY A 181 8.47 5.03 5.68
N ILE A 182 8.46 6.37 5.74
CA ILE A 182 9.17 7.24 4.80
C ILE A 182 10.68 6.90 4.77
N PHE A 183 11.30 6.74 5.94
CA PHE A 183 12.72 6.38 6.03
C PHE A 183 13.03 5.03 5.37
N SER A 184 12.13 4.05 5.49
CA SER A 184 12.31 2.70 4.94
C SER A 184 12.21 2.70 3.41
N GLU A 185 11.30 3.49 2.85
CA GLU A 185 11.19 3.74 1.40
C GLU A 185 12.42 4.46 0.84
N GLN A 186 12.93 5.46 1.56
CA GLN A 186 14.09 6.27 1.16
C GLN A 186 15.42 5.50 1.13
N THR A 187 15.69 4.62 2.10
CA THR A 187 17.08 4.19 2.38
C THR A 187 17.54 2.91 1.70
N TYR A 188 16.81 1.80 1.81
CA TYR A 188 17.39 0.49 1.46
C TYR A 188 16.44 -0.48 0.75
N LEU A 189 15.12 -0.24 0.75
CA LEU A 189 14.12 -1.24 0.37
C LEU A 189 13.22 -0.84 -0.82
N GLY A 190 12.97 0.45 -1.02
CA GLY A 190 12.38 1.00 -2.24
C GLY A 190 13.47 1.58 -3.15
N TYR A 191 13.92 2.80 -2.84
CA TYR A 191 14.85 3.58 -3.66
C TYR A 191 16.22 2.91 -3.89
N GLY A 192 16.67 2.06 -2.96
CA GLY A 192 17.92 1.31 -3.05
C GLY A 192 17.86 0.03 -3.89
N THR A 193 16.69 -0.64 -3.95
CA THR A 193 16.52 -1.95 -4.61
C THR A 193 15.65 -1.91 -5.85
N SER A 194 14.43 -1.34 -5.80
CA SER A 194 13.60 -1.12 -6.99
C SER A 194 13.95 0.20 -7.69
N GLY A 195 14.47 1.18 -6.93
CA GLY A 195 14.70 2.53 -7.43
C GLY A 195 13.46 3.38 -7.51
N VAL A 196 12.38 2.95 -6.86
CA VAL A 196 11.08 3.60 -6.77
C VAL A 196 10.80 3.94 -5.31
N MET A 197 10.23 5.11 -5.06
CA MET A 197 9.64 5.49 -3.78
C MET A 197 8.17 5.82 -4.05
N SER A 198 7.24 5.08 -3.48
CA SER A 198 5.81 5.28 -3.70
C SER A 198 5.13 5.88 -2.46
N PRO A 199 4.71 7.16 -2.49
CA PRO A 199 3.85 7.71 -1.45
C PRO A 199 2.50 6.98 -1.34
N ALA A 200 2.02 6.38 -2.43
CA ALA A 200 0.81 5.58 -2.44
C ALA A 200 0.96 4.29 -1.61
N ASP A 201 2.13 3.66 -1.63
CA ASP A 201 2.44 2.53 -0.74
C ASP A 201 2.43 2.92 0.73
N LEU A 202 2.99 4.09 1.05
CA LEU A 202 2.98 4.63 2.42
C LEU A 202 1.55 4.87 2.91
N GLU A 203 0.68 5.44 2.08
CA GLU A 203 -0.71 5.65 2.43
C GLU A 203 -1.49 4.34 2.55
N ALA A 204 -1.29 3.38 1.65
CA ALA A 204 -1.88 2.05 1.76
C ALA A 204 -1.48 1.35 3.07
N ASN A 205 -0.18 1.41 3.43
CA ASN A 205 0.32 0.90 4.71
C ASN A 205 -0.35 1.61 5.90
N TYR A 206 -0.44 2.95 5.86
CA TYR A 206 -1.07 3.74 6.91
C TYR A 206 -2.55 3.37 7.09
N ARG A 207 -3.32 3.31 6.00
CA ARG A 207 -4.73 2.91 6.03
C ARG A 207 -4.89 1.48 6.54
N GLY A 208 -3.98 0.58 6.18
CA GLY A 208 -3.91 -0.77 6.73
C GLY A 208 -3.73 -0.80 8.24
N MET A 209 -2.86 0.06 8.79
CA MET A 209 -2.71 0.22 10.24
C MET A 209 -4.02 0.69 10.88
N THR A 210 -4.70 1.69 10.28
CA THR A 210 -5.97 2.20 10.82
C THR A 210 -7.06 1.13 10.83
N PHE A 211 -7.10 0.27 9.82
CA PHE A 211 -7.99 -0.90 9.80
C PHE A 211 -7.71 -1.83 10.99
N TYR A 212 -6.45 -2.22 11.22
CA TYR A 212 -6.13 -3.09 12.36
C TYR A 212 -6.41 -2.44 13.72
N LEU A 213 -6.22 -1.12 13.85
CA LEU A 213 -6.62 -0.38 15.05
C LEU A 213 -8.14 -0.40 15.23
N GLY A 214 -8.90 -0.19 14.15
CA GLY A 214 -10.37 -0.19 14.13
C GLY A 214 -11.01 -1.54 14.41
N LEU A 215 -10.25 -2.64 14.36
CA LEU A 215 -10.73 -3.96 14.79
C LEU A 215 -11.18 -3.94 16.26
N CYS A 216 -10.44 -3.25 17.13
CA CYS A 216 -10.64 -3.31 18.58
C CYS A 216 -10.85 -1.95 19.26
N ASN A 217 -10.65 -0.84 18.54
CA ASN A 217 -10.69 0.52 19.09
C ASN A 217 -11.69 1.40 18.34
N GLY A 218 -11.99 2.56 18.93
CA GLY A 218 -12.92 3.55 18.40
C GLY A 218 -14.34 3.39 18.96
N ASP A 219 -15.23 4.30 18.57
CA ASP A 219 -16.62 4.33 19.05
C ASP A 219 -17.48 3.20 18.47
N SER A 220 -17.02 2.56 17.39
CA SER A 220 -17.71 1.45 16.71
C SER A 220 -16.68 0.44 16.19
N PRO A 221 -16.07 -0.36 17.09
CA PRO A 221 -15.05 -1.33 16.73
C PRO A 221 -15.62 -2.42 15.82
N GLN A 222 -14.81 -2.98 14.94
CA GLN A 222 -15.28 -4.02 14.02
C GLN A 222 -15.47 -5.36 14.71
N LEU A 223 -14.72 -5.65 15.78
CA LEU A 223 -14.85 -6.85 16.58
C LEU A 223 -15.49 -6.53 17.93
N GLU A 224 -16.55 -7.25 18.25
CA GLU A 224 -17.20 -7.18 19.55
C GLU A 224 -17.27 -8.55 20.19
N ARG A 225 -17.28 -8.55 21.53
CA ARG A 225 -17.45 -9.79 22.29
C ARG A 225 -18.89 -10.27 22.16
N ASP A 226 -19.06 -11.54 21.83
CA ASP A 226 -20.36 -12.18 21.69
C ASP A 226 -20.37 -13.50 22.47
N GLY A 227 -21.02 -13.48 23.63
CA GLY A 227 -20.97 -14.55 24.62
C GLY A 227 -19.54 -14.89 25.04
N ASP A 228 -19.08 -16.08 24.65
CA ASP A 228 -17.74 -16.57 24.95
C ASP A 228 -16.69 -16.19 23.90
N GLY A 229 -17.14 -15.82 22.70
CA GLY A 229 -16.32 -15.54 21.52
C GLY A 229 -16.40 -14.09 21.06
N TYR A 230 -16.13 -13.91 19.77
CA TYR A 230 -16.18 -12.63 19.08
C TYR A 230 -17.05 -12.73 17.84
N ARG A 231 -17.65 -11.61 17.44
CA ARG A 231 -18.34 -11.47 16.15
C ARG A 231 -17.84 -10.23 15.41
N LEU A 232 -18.01 -10.24 14.09
CA LEU A 232 -17.83 -9.05 13.27
C LEU A 232 -19.06 -8.15 13.47
N ALA A 233 -18.92 -7.10 14.26
CA ALA A 233 -19.99 -6.14 14.54
C ALA A 233 -20.20 -5.13 13.42
N ARG A 234 -19.11 -4.80 12.72
CA ARG A 234 -19.12 -3.93 11.56
C ARG A 234 -18.31 -4.56 10.45
N SER A 235 -18.93 -4.67 9.27
CA SER A 235 -18.26 -5.19 8.09
C SER A 235 -17.11 -4.28 7.65
N PHE A 236 -16.10 -4.86 7.03
CA PHE A 236 -15.12 -4.11 6.25
C PHE A 236 -15.81 -3.45 5.06
N ASP A 237 -15.53 -2.16 4.85
CA ASP A 237 -15.85 -1.45 3.60
C ASP A 237 -14.60 -0.75 3.09
N ALA A 238 -14.16 -1.09 1.88
CA ALA A 238 -13.01 -0.50 1.21
C ALA A 238 -13.13 1.02 1.08
N ARG A 239 -14.36 1.56 1.02
CA ARG A 239 -14.62 3.01 0.93
C ARG A 239 -14.11 3.79 2.15
N GLU A 240 -13.90 3.12 3.29
CA GLU A 240 -13.33 3.75 4.49
C GLU A 240 -11.80 3.90 4.43
N TYR A 241 -11.14 3.15 3.54
CA TYR A 241 -9.69 2.98 3.55
C TYR A 241 -9.01 3.37 2.24
N VAL A 242 -9.65 3.12 1.10
CA VAL A 242 -9.11 3.46 -0.22
C VAL A 242 -9.31 4.94 -0.45
N THR A 243 -8.20 5.66 -0.60
CA THR A 243 -8.17 7.09 -0.89
C THR A 243 -7.58 7.32 -2.27
N VAL A 244 -7.82 8.50 -2.85
CA VAL A 244 -7.21 8.89 -4.14
C VAL A 244 -5.68 8.87 -4.10
N ASP A 245 -5.08 8.93 -2.90
CA ASP A 245 -3.64 8.86 -2.69
C ASP A 245 -3.06 7.47 -2.97
N TRP A 246 -3.90 6.44 -3.18
CA TRP A 246 -3.45 5.11 -3.61
C TRP A 246 -3.18 5.03 -5.12
N ASP A 247 -3.68 6.01 -5.90
CA ASP A 247 -3.49 6.07 -7.35
C ASP A 247 -2.14 6.71 -7.67
N GLU A 248 -1.17 5.92 -8.12
CA GLU A 248 0.20 6.39 -8.42
C GLU A 248 0.29 7.27 -9.67
N SER A 249 -0.80 7.44 -10.44
CA SER A 249 -0.87 8.43 -11.50
C SER A 249 -1.28 9.83 -10.98
N TYR A 250 -1.77 9.88 -9.73
CA TYR A 250 -2.13 11.09 -9.00
C TYR A 250 -1.12 11.40 -7.87
N ASN A 251 -0.87 10.43 -6.98
CA ASN A 251 0.12 10.49 -5.91
C ASN A 251 1.42 9.83 -6.36
N ASN A 252 2.14 10.53 -7.24
CA ASN A 252 3.15 9.91 -8.09
C ASN A 252 4.36 9.38 -7.34
N SER A 253 4.90 8.29 -7.87
CA SER A 253 6.17 7.72 -7.39
C SER A 253 7.36 8.60 -7.76
N GLY A 254 8.39 8.54 -6.91
CA GLY A 254 9.71 9.08 -7.13
C GLY A 254 10.69 8.05 -7.66
N PHE A 255 11.69 8.48 -8.42
CA PHE A 255 12.64 7.57 -9.07
C PHE A 255 14.09 7.94 -8.79
N ASN A 256 14.94 6.94 -8.58
CA ASN A 256 16.37 7.19 -8.59
C ASN A 256 16.90 7.49 -10.01
N LYS A 257 18.06 8.13 -10.10
CA LYS A 257 18.66 8.54 -11.39
C LYS A 257 18.77 7.41 -12.43
N ARG A 258 18.94 6.16 -12.00
CA ARG A 258 19.05 5.00 -12.92
C ARG A 258 17.68 4.58 -13.44
N ARG A 259 16.69 4.48 -12.55
CA ARG A 259 15.30 4.14 -12.89
C ARG A 259 14.68 5.25 -13.75
N TRP A 260 14.92 6.51 -13.38
CA TRP A 260 14.40 7.67 -14.09
C TRP A 260 14.82 7.72 -15.57
N LYS A 261 16.08 7.38 -15.88
CA LYS A 261 16.56 7.29 -17.27
C LYS A 261 15.77 6.29 -18.14
N LYS A 262 15.16 5.28 -17.52
CA LYS A 262 14.32 4.29 -18.22
C LYS A 262 12.85 4.69 -18.28
N VAL A 263 12.34 5.24 -17.18
CA VAL A 263 10.93 5.65 -17.04
C VAL A 263 10.62 6.89 -17.87
N ARG A 264 11.50 7.91 -17.84
CA ARG A 264 11.24 9.22 -18.48
C ARG A 264 10.90 9.13 -19.97
N PRO A 265 11.61 8.37 -20.82
CA PRO A 265 11.23 8.22 -22.23
C PRO A 265 9.84 7.60 -22.43
N ARG A 266 9.42 6.69 -21.54
CA ARG A 266 8.09 6.07 -21.59
C ARG A 266 7.02 7.09 -21.20
N LEU A 267 7.23 7.83 -20.11
CA LEU A 267 6.32 8.91 -19.70
C LEU A 267 6.14 9.97 -20.79
N LEU A 268 7.22 10.39 -21.47
CA LEU A 268 7.10 11.34 -22.59
C LEU A 268 6.19 10.83 -23.73
N GLY A 269 6.13 9.50 -23.94
CA GLY A 269 5.22 8.89 -24.91
C GLY A 269 3.75 8.96 -24.50
N LEU A 270 3.46 9.24 -23.22
CA LEU A 270 2.10 9.27 -22.66
C LEU A 270 1.53 10.70 -22.56
N CYS A 271 2.28 11.74 -22.93
CA CYS A 271 1.86 13.13 -22.77
C CYS A 271 0.51 13.45 -23.43
N ALA A 272 0.21 12.84 -24.58
CA ALA A 272 -1.07 13.02 -25.27
C ALA A 272 -2.28 12.50 -24.46
N LEU A 273 -2.06 11.60 -23.49
CA LEU A 273 -3.13 11.07 -22.65
C LEU A 273 -3.59 12.06 -21.57
N LEU A 274 -2.82 13.12 -21.29
CA LEU A 274 -3.23 14.17 -20.34
C LEU A 274 -4.54 14.85 -20.78
N ASP A 275 -4.77 14.95 -22.09
CA ASP A 275 -5.97 15.52 -22.69
C ASP A 275 -7.11 14.49 -22.87
N HIS A 276 -6.88 13.23 -22.51
CA HIS A 276 -7.91 12.19 -22.66
C HIS A 276 -9.11 12.52 -21.75
N PRO A 277 -10.36 12.49 -22.26
CA PRO A 277 -11.52 12.95 -21.49
C PRO A 277 -11.71 12.25 -20.15
N TRP A 278 -11.42 10.95 -20.09
CA TRP A 278 -11.48 10.18 -18.85
C TRP A 278 -10.42 10.66 -17.84
N VAL A 279 -9.19 10.92 -18.27
CA VAL A 279 -8.07 11.37 -17.41
C VAL A 279 -8.39 12.75 -16.82
N VAL A 280 -8.88 13.67 -17.67
CA VAL A 280 -9.30 15.01 -17.23
C VAL A 280 -10.41 14.92 -16.19
N ALA A 281 -11.44 14.10 -16.44
CA ALA A 281 -12.56 13.92 -15.53
C ALA A 281 -12.14 13.29 -14.19
N GLN A 282 -11.30 12.25 -14.22
CA GLN A 282 -10.79 11.57 -13.04
C GLN A 282 -9.96 12.55 -12.18
N ARG A 283 -9.00 13.26 -12.78
CA ARG A 283 -8.15 14.22 -12.07
C ARG A 283 -8.94 15.39 -11.50
N ARG A 284 -10.00 15.84 -12.16
CA ARG A 284 -10.92 16.84 -11.59
C ARG A 284 -11.58 16.30 -10.31
N ARG A 285 -12.16 15.10 -10.38
CA ARG A 285 -12.80 14.45 -9.23
C ARG A 285 -11.82 14.23 -8.08
N TYR A 286 -10.58 13.82 -8.34
CA TYR A 286 -9.59 13.63 -7.28
C TYR A 286 -9.19 14.95 -6.61
N ARG A 287 -9.13 16.05 -7.37
CA ARG A 287 -8.88 17.40 -6.82
C ARG A 287 -10.00 17.94 -5.96
N GLU A 288 -11.23 17.41 -6.11
CA GLU A 288 -12.37 17.76 -5.25
C GLU A 288 -12.25 17.13 -3.84
N ARG A 289 -11.22 16.31 -3.57
CA ARG A 289 -10.89 15.84 -2.23
C ARG A 289 -10.69 17.01 -1.26
N ASP A 290 -11.31 16.90 -0.09
CA ASP A 290 -11.30 17.88 0.98
C ASP A 290 -10.37 17.54 2.17
N THR A 291 -9.80 16.32 2.20
CA THR A 291 -8.94 15.87 3.30
C THR A 291 -7.50 15.57 2.86
N GLU A 292 -6.53 16.17 3.55
CA GLU A 292 -5.12 15.77 3.51
C GLU A 292 -4.86 14.60 4.45
N THR A 293 -4.04 13.63 4.02
CA THR A 293 -3.70 12.46 4.85
C THR A 293 -2.51 12.75 5.76
N PRO A 294 -2.40 12.10 6.94
CA PRO A 294 -1.23 12.30 7.82
C PRO A 294 0.11 11.95 7.14
N THR A 295 0.09 10.97 6.24
CA THR A 295 1.25 10.59 5.43
C THR A 295 1.67 11.73 4.50
N GLU A 296 0.72 12.31 3.76
CA GLU A 296 0.95 13.44 2.87
C GLU A 296 1.46 14.67 3.62
N LEU A 297 0.82 15.02 4.73
CA LEU A 297 1.24 16.15 5.56
C LEU A 297 2.68 16.00 6.03
N ARG A 298 3.07 14.79 6.43
CA ARG A 298 4.45 14.54 6.83
C ARG A 298 5.41 14.61 5.65
N MET A 299 5.06 14.00 4.51
CA MET A 299 5.88 14.10 3.30
C MET A 299 6.14 15.55 2.91
N ARG A 300 5.10 16.40 2.88
CA ARG A 300 5.21 17.83 2.61
C ARG A 300 6.14 18.54 3.59
N GLN A 301 5.97 18.30 4.89
CA GLN A 301 6.87 18.86 5.91
C GLN A 301 8.33 18.48 5.68
N LEU A 302 8.62 17.24 5.29
CA LEU A 302 9.99 16.81 5.02
C LEU A 302 10.56 17.45 3.74
N ILE A 303 9.72 17.70 2.74
CA ILE A 303 10.09 18.43 1.53
C ILE A 303 10.44 19.88 1.88
N ASP A 304 9.57 20.57 2.64
CA ASP A 304 9.78 21.94 3.10
C ASP A 304 11.04 22.08 3.97
N GLU A 305 11.36 21.05 4.76
CA GLU A 305 12.57 20.96 5.58
C GLU A 305 13.84 20.58 4.76
N GLY A 306 13.72 20.29 3.46
CA GLY A 306 14.83 19.84 2.61
C GLY A 306 15.35 18.44 2.96
N LYS A 307 14.57 17.63 3.68
CA LYS A 307 14.89 16.27 4.10
C LYS A 307 14.32 15.19 3.18
N GLN A 308 13.49 15.58 2.23
CA GLN A 308 12.90 14.73 1.21
C GLN A 308 12.88 15.48 -0.13
N GLU A 309 13.17 14.77 -1.22
CA GLU A 309 13.01 15.32 -2.58
C GLU A 309 11.52 15.47 -2.89
N ASP A 310 11.15 16.59 -3.52
CA ASP A 310 9.81 16.78 -4.06
C ASP A 310 9.60 15.79 -5.20
N LEU A 311 8.70 14.82 -5.00
CA LEU A 311 8.47 13.78 -5.96
C LEU A 311 7.63 14.26 -7.14
N SER A 312 6.93 15.39 -7.05
CA SER A 312 6.07 15.92 -8.12
C SER A 312 6.83 16.17 -9.43
N VAL A 313 8.15 16.36 -9.36
CA VAL A 313 9.05 16.51 -10.52
C VAL A 313 9.11 15.25 -11.40
N TYR A 314 8.69 14.10 -10.88
CA TYR A 314 8.61 12.82 -11.59
C TYR A 314 7.21 12.55 -12.18
N SER A 315 6.24 13.44 -11.97
CA SER A 315 4.90 13.30 -12.52
C SER A 315 4.91 13.36 -14.05
N LEU A 316 3.86 12.81 -14.67
CA LEU A 316 3.66 12.91 -16.11
C LEU A 316 3.59 14.39 -16.54
N ASP A 317 2.85 15.24 -15.82
CA ASP A 317 2.71 16.67 -16.09
C ASP A 317 4.08 17.37 -16.12
N ALA A 318 4.87 17.24 -15.06
CA ALA A 318 6.21 17.84 -14.98
C ALA A 318 7.13 17.30 -16.09
N THR A 319 6.99 16.03 -16.45
CA THR A 319 7.76 15.42 -17.55
C THR A 319 7.41 16.04 -18.90
N CYS A 320 6.12 16.23 -19.18
CA CYS A 320 5.62 16.77 -20.44
C CYS A 320 5.88 18.28 -20.59
N GLU A 321 5.93 19.02 -19.48
CA GLU A 321 6.31 20.44 -19.44
C GLU A 321 7.83 20.66 -19.54
N GLY A 322 8.63 19.59 -19.48
CA GLY A 322 10.09 19.67 -19.49
C GLY A 322 10.71 20.08 -18.14
N ALA A 323 9.94 20.00 -17.05
CA ALA A 323 10.34 20.36 -15.69
C ALA A 323 10.95 19.20 -14.88
N GLY A 324 11.09 18.01 -15.47
CA GLY A 324 11.68 16.84 -14.81
C GLY A 324 13.21 16.93 -14.59
N PRO A 325 13.76 16.18 -13.61
CA PRO A 325 15.18 16.22 -13.21
C PRO A 325 16.14 15.50 -14.18
#